data_AF-A0A660M3V4-F1
#
_entry.id   AF-A0A660M3V4-F1
#
_cell.length_a   1.000
_cell.length_b   1.000
_cell.length_c   1.000
_cell.angle_alpha   90.00
_cell.angle_beta   90.00
_cell.angle_gamma   90.00
#
_symmetry.space_group_name_H-M   'P 1'
#
loop_
_entity.id
_entity.type
_entity.pdbx_description
1 polymer ?
#
loop_
_entity_poly.entity_id
_entity_poly.type
_entity_poly.pdbx_seq_one_letter_code
_entity_poly.pdbx_strand_id
1 'polypeptide(L)'
;MKRVCVIIPAYNEGAVIKDVIKKSKKVFSKANTSYTIDVVLVNDGSKDDTLKQAQKGGAIVIDHILNSGAGGATLTGLAYARRHGYDIAATMDAD
;
A
#
# COMPACT_ATOMS: atom_id res chain seq x y z
N MET A 1 -15.47 0.01 14.92
CA MET A 1 -14.26 -0.67 14.38
C MET A 1 -13.28 0.41 13.98
N LYS A 2 -12.00 0.31 14.38
CA LYS A 2 -10.98 1.27 13.95
C LYS A 2 -10.49 0.92 12.54
N ARG A 3 -10.31 1.92 11.68
CA ARG A 3 -9.82 1.77 10.31
C ARG A 3 -8.31 1.99 10.26
N VAL A 4 -7.59 1.04 9.68
CA VAL A 4 -6.12 1.08 9.52
C VAL A 4 -5.79 1.16 8.04
N CYS A 5 -4.92 2.11 7.68
CA CYS A 5 -4.32 2.21 6.36
C CYS A 5 -2.88 1.71 6.42
N VAL A 6 -2.59 0.58 5.76
CA VAL A 6 -1.21 0.08 5.59
C VAL A 6 -0.70 0.58 4.26
N ILE A 7 0.25 1.52 4.32
CA ILE A 7 0.84 2.21 3.19
C ILE A 7 2.11 1.47 2.75
N ILE A 8 2.19 1.13 1.47
CA ILE A 8 3.33 0.46 0.86
C ILE A 8 3.85 1.33 -0.29
N PRO A 9 4.89 2.15 -0.06
CA PRO A 9 5.62 2.81 -1.13
C PRO A 9 6.37 1.76 -1.96
N ALA A 10 6.30 1.81 -3.29
CA ALA A 10 6.96 0.82 -4.14
C ALA A 10 7.55 1.47 -5.40
N TYR A 11 8.76 1.04 -5.77
CA TYR A 11 9.43 1.41 -7.01
C TYR A 11 10.18 0.22 -7.60
N ASN A 12 9.72 -0.30 -8.74
CA ASN A 12 10.28 -1.46 -9.43
C ASN A 12 10.29 -2.78 -8.61
N GLU A 13 9.17 -3.08 -7.95
CA GLU A 13 8.96 -4.29 -7.13
C GLU A 13 8.02 -5.32 -7.78
N GLY A 14 7.90 -5.31 -9.11
CA GLY A 14 6.94 -6.14 -9.84
C GLY A 14 7.05 -7.64 -9.55
N ALA A 15 8.26 -8.13 -9.27
CA ALA A 15 8.52 -9.53 -8.97
C ALA A 15 7.91 -10.02 -7.65
N VAL A 16 7.78 -9.14 -6.64
CA VAL A 16 7.44 -9.53 -5.25
C VAL A 16 6.13 -8.93 -4.77
N ILE A 17 5.75 -7.75 -5.27
CA ILE A 17 4.74 -6.91 -4.63
C ILE A 17 3.35 -7.56 -4.52
N LYS A 18 2.97 -8.36 -5.52
CA LYS A 18 1.69 -9.08 -5.51
C LYS A 18 1.61 -10.05 -4.34
N ASP A 19 2.69 -10.77 -4.06
CA ASP A 19 2.73 -11.77 -3.01
C ASP A 19 2.81 -11.11 -1.64
N VAL A 20 3.56 -9.99 -1.51
CA VAL A 20 3.56 -9.15 -0.31
C VAL A 20 2.14 -8.71 0.04
N ILE A 21 1.42 -8.09 -0.90
CA ILE A 21 0.03 -7.65 -0.67
C ILE A 21 -0.88 -8.82 -0.28
N LYS A 22 -0.81 -9.96 -0.99
CA LYS A 22 -1.65 -11.13 -0.69
C LYS A 22 -1.37 -11.70 0.69
N LYS A 23 -0.10 -11.83 1.07
CA LYS A 23 0.31 -12.33 2.39
C LYS A 23 -0.16 -11.36 3.48
N SER A 24 0.05 -10.07 3.30
CA SER A 24 -0.37 -9.05 4.26
C SER A 24 -1.88 -9.07 4.47
N LYS A 25 -2.69 -9.09 3.40
CA LYS A 25 -4.14 -9.21 3.52
C LYS A 25 -4.59 -10.50 4.22
N LYS A 26 -3.92 -11.64 3.97
CA LYS A 26 -4.18 -12.92 4.64
C LYS A 26 -3.84 -12.88 6.14
N VAL A 27 -2.80 -12.14 6.53
CA VAL A 27 -2.45 -11.93 7.94
C VAL A 27 -3.46 -10.99 8.59
N PHE A 28 -3.78 -9.87 7.95
CA PHE A 28 -4.72 -8.86 8.44
C PHE A 28 -6.14 -9.40 8.58
N SER A 29 -6.58 -10.32 7.73
CA SER A 29 -7.89 -10.97 7.88
C SER A 29 -7.99 -11.85 9.13
N LYS A 30 -6.86 -12.21 9.75
CA LYS A 30 -6.82 -12.93 11.04
C LYS A 30 -6.70 -11.98 12.23
N ALA A 31 -6.46 -10.69 11.99
CA ALA A 31 -6.42 -9.70 13.06
C ALA A 31 -7.81 -9.58 13.70
N ASN A 32 -7.84 -9.17 14.97
CA ASN A 32 -9.06 -9.03 15.78
C ASN A 32 -10.16 -8.24 15.03
N THR A 33 -11.42 -8.64 15.19
CA THR A 33 -12.61 -8.06 14.52
C THR A 33 -12.85 -6.58 14.84
N SER A 34 -12.12 -6.02 15.81
CA SER A 34 -12.13 -4.59 16.12
C SER A 34 -11.52 -3.69 15.04
N TYR A 35 -10.78 -4.25 14.07
CA TYR A 35 -10.07 -3.49 13.03
C TYR A 35 -10.56 -3.81 11.62
N THR A 36 -10.61 -2.79 10.77
CA THR A 36 -10.73 -2.92 9.31
C THR A 36 -9.45 -2.39 8.69
N ILE A 37 -8.74 -3.23 7.93
CA ILE A 37 -7.39 -2.92 7.44
C ILE A 37 -7.41 -2.87 5.91
N ASP A 38 -7.07 -1.71 5.37
CA ASP A 38 -6.89 -1.51 3.93
C ASP A 38 -5.39 -1.46 3.61
N VAL A 39 -5.00 -2.09 2.50
CA VAL A 39 -3.64 -2.02 1.95
C VAL A 39 -3.64 -1.03 0.80
N VAL A 40 -2.88 0.05 0.96
CA VAL A 40 -2.71 1.12 -0.03
C VAL A 40 -1.28 1.10 -0.52
N LEU A 41 -1.10 0.75 -1.79
CA LEU A 41 0.19 0.83 -2.46
C LEU A 41 0.33 2.19 -3.16
N VAL A 42 1.49 2.82 -2.99
CA VAL A 42 1.88 4.01 -3.75
C VAL A 42 2.97 3.60 -4.74
N ASN A 43 2.61 3.46 -6.01
CA ASN A 43 3.55 3.18 -7.09
C ASN A 43 4.30 4.47 -7.43
N ASP A 44 5.58 4.54 -7.09
CA ASP A 44 6.40 5.76 -7.22
C ASP A 44 7.07 5.85 -8.60
N GLY A 45 6.27 5.81 -9.66
CA GLY A 45 6.75 5.93 -11.04
C GLY A 45 7.59 4.74 -11.53
N SER A 46 7.23 3.51 -11.12
CA SER A 46 7.89 2.29 -11.57
C SER A 46 7.88 2.13 -13.09
N LYS A 47 8.93 1.51 -13.63
CA LYS A 47 9.09 1.22 -15.07
C LYS A 47 8.82 -0.25 -15.43
N ASP A 48 8.63 -1.09 -14.43
CA ASP A 48 8.29 -2.51 -14.56
C ASP A 48 6.77 -2.73 -14.39
N ASP A 49 6.36 -3.96 -14.07
CA ASP A 49 4.94 -4.30 -13.88
C ASP A 49 4.43 -4.14 -12.44
N THR A 50 5.14 -3.40 -11.55
CA THR A 50 4.75 -3.13 -10.15
C THR A 50 3.28 -2.71 -10.02
N LEU A 51 2.84 -1.71 -10.80
CA LEU A 51 1.46 -1.22 -10.80
C LEU A 51 0.45 -2.34 -11.07
N LYS A 52 0.69 -3.13 -12.12
CA LYS A 52 -0.18 -4.22 -12.53
C LYS A 52 -0.20 -5.35 -11.51
N GLN A 53 0.93 -5.66 -10.90
CA GLN A 53 1.07 -6.71 -9.90
C GLN A 53 0.41 -6.31 -8.58
N ALA A 54 0.52 -5.04 -8.18
CA ALA A 54 -0.16 -4.50 -7.01
C ALA A 54 -1.69 -4.55 -7.15
N GLN A 55 -2.22 -4.15 -8.31
CA GLN A 55 -3.65 -4.28 -8.61
C GLN A 55 -4.12 -5.74 -8.54
N LYS A 56 -3.35 -6.68 -9.11
CA LYS A 56 -3.63 -8.13 -9.02
C LYS A 56 -3.52 -8.69 -7.60
N GLY A 57 -2.75 -8.03 -6.72
CA GLY A 57 -2.69 -8.33 -5.29
C GLY A 57 -3.95 -7.89 -4.55
N GLY A 58 -4.73 -6.97 -5.13
CA GLY A 58 -5.94 -6.42 -4.54
C GLY A 58 -5.66 -5.29 -3.55
N ALA A 59 -4.55 -4.56 -3.71
CA ALA A 59 -4.33 -3.30 -3.02
C ALA A 59 -5.15 -2.18 -3.66
N ILE A 60 -5.45 -1.15 -2.87
CA ILE A 60 -5.79 0.17 -3.41
C ILE A 60 -4.47 0.74 -3.96
N VAL A 61 -4.45 1.25 -5.19
CA VAL A 61 -3.20 1.73 -5.79
C VAL A 61 -3.31 3.22 -6.11
N ILE A 62 -2.32 3.98 -5.65
CA ILE A 62 -2.06 5.36 -6.03
C ILE A 62 -0.85 5.33 -6.95
N ASP A 63 -0.96 5.93 -8.13
CA ASP A 63 0.07 5.86 -9.16
C ASP A 63 0.70 7.25 -9.38
N HIS A 64 2.00 7.36 -9.12
CA HIS A 64 2.77 8.56 -9.42
C HIS A 64 3.24 8.54 -10.87
N ILE A 65 3.11 9.70 -11.54
CA ILE A 65 3.59 9.87 -12.92
C ILE A 65 5.13 9.79 -12.97
N LEU A 66 5.81 10.26 -11.92
CA LEU A 66 7.27 10.29 -11.82
C LEU A 66 7.70 9.83 -10.41
N ASN A 67 8.88 9.23 -10.34
CA ASN A 67 9.50 8.86 -9.06
C ASN A 67 9.77 10.12 -8.22
N SER A 68 9.18 10.15 -7.03
CA SER A 68 9.26 11.25 -6.05
C SER A 68 10.11 10.86 -4.83
N GLY A 69 10.73 9.67 -4.86
CA GLY A 69 11.45 9.05 -3.76
C GLY A 69 10.52 8.39 -2.74
N ALA A 70 11.06 7.43 -1.99
CA ALA A 70 10.32 6.67 -0.97
C ALA A 70 9.61 7.56 0.06
N GLY A 71 10.23 8.68 0.46
CA GLY A 71 9.61 9.67 1.35
C GLY A 71 8.41 10.37 0.71
N GLY A 72 8.49 10.75 -0.57
CA GLY A 72 7.40 11.37 -1.31
C GLY A 72 6.21 10.42 -1.52
N ALA A 73 6.50 9.17 -1.85
CA ALA A 73 5.48 8.12 -1.93
C ALA A 73 4.82 7.83 -0.57
N THR A 74 5.61 7.76 0.51
CA THR A 74 5.08 7.60 1.87
C THR A 74 4.17 8.76 2.27
N LEU A 75 4.58 10.02 2.00
CA LEU A 75 3.78 11.21 2.27
C LEU A 75 2.45 11.18 1.51
N THR A 76 2.45 10.71 0.27
CA THR A 76 1.22 10.55 -0.51
C THR A 76 0.26 9.54 0.12
N GLY A 77 0.77 8.40 0.58
CA GLY A 77 -0.03 7.42 1.30
C GLY A 77 -0.58 7.95 2.62
N LEU A 78 0.21 8.72 3.38
CA LEU A 78 -0.23 9.37 4.62
C LEU A 78 -1.31 10.43 4.35
N ALA A 79 -1.13 11.24 3.29
CA ALA A 79 -2.14 12.21 2.86
C ALA A 79 -3.44 11.52 2.44
N TYR A 80 -3.36 10.40 1.72
CA TYR A 80 -4.51 9.56 1.39
C TYR A 80 -5.21 9.06 2.66
N ALA A 81 -4.46 8.51 3.62
CA ALA A 81 -5.01 8.00 4.87
C ALA A 81 -5.75 9.10 5.65
N ARG A 82 -5.14 10.28 5.77
CA ARG A 82 -5.75 11.45 6.42
C ARG A 82 -7.02 11.89 5.70
N ARG A 83 -7.00 11.98 4.37
CA ARG A 83 -8.14 12.43 3.56
C ARG A 83 -9.34 11.48 3.65
N HIS A 84 -9.10 10.19 3.83
CA HIS A 84 -10.14 9.16 3.90
C HIS A 84 -10.56 8.80 5.34
N GLY A 85 -10.10 9.55 6.34
CA GLY A 85 -10.52 9.40 7.73
C GLY A 85 -10.13 8.05 8.35
N TYR A 86 -8.92 7.56 8.07
CA TYR A 86 -8.38 6.41 8.79
C TYR A 86 -7.97 6.80 10.22
N ASP A 87 -8.19 5.91 11.18
CA ASP A 87 -7.82 6.13 12.58
C ASP A 87 -6.33 5.89 12.82
N ILE A 88 -5.73 4.99 12.02
CA ILE A 88 -4.34 4.57 12.13
C ILE A 88 -3.73 4.50 10.73
N ALA A 89 -2.51 5.02 10.58
CA ALA A 89 -1.67 4.79 9.41
C ALA A 89 -0.42 4.02 9.83
N ALA A 90 -0.07 2.99 9.07
CA ALA A 90 1.16 2.22 9.23
C ALA A 90 1.88 2.17 7.89
N THR A 91 3.21 2.19 7.90
CA THR A 91 4.04 2.03 6.70
C THR A 91 4.67 0.65 6.71
N MET A 92 4.82 0.05 5.54
CA MET A 92 5.48 -1.24 5.36
C MET A 92 6.24 -1.23 4.03
N ASP A 93 7.40 -1.85 4.01
CA ASP A 93 8.23 -1.96 2.80
C ASP A 93 7.58 -2.91 1.77
N ALA A 94 8.05 -2.81 0.52
CA ALA A 94 7.47 -3.47 -0.64
C ALA A 94 8.12 -4.82 -0.98
N ASP A 95 9.24 -5.16 -0.33
CA ASP A 95 10.08 -6.35 -0.53
C ASP A 95 10.03 -7.38 0.63
#